data_AF-A0A8H4SRQ4-F1
#
_entry.id   AF-A0A8H4SRQ4-F1
#
_cell.length_a   1.000
_cell.length_b   1.000
_cell.length_c   1.000
_cell.angle_alpha   90.00
_cell.angle_beta   90.00
_cell.angle_gamma   90.00
#
_symmetry.space_group_name_H-M   'P 1'
#
loop_
_entity.id
_entity.type
_entity.pdbx_description
1 polymer ?
#
loop_
_entity_poly.entity_id
_entity_poly.type
_entity_poly.pdbx_seq_one_letter_code
_entity_poly.pdbx_strand_id
1 'polypeptide(L)'
;MASSIESLPIELFEPVLYSLTLTEISILQQCSKALYASLNPYIFSFPTSVNKLLQWGCLHGETWAIKKAVSYGADISVVDYFSIRTQTLYLTLLRHQYNTFRYLLDSGAQIDAKGVSRSRKRAFRRRFFDPRDPKFIQLLLMHCSKDEISQYQSGVDRALLSSVKMRLDPKICQAWLDLGANPVDLGPKDARNPHSALAVAVLSGLVSLTKLLLSYKPDLDLLSRRMRRGSETRNNLCPWNACPMLAAARYMATNGSTIMLYMLLDAGGDINASVTSLVRIRYTPHHIGKSFVKMCNMTVMLAYLLALDLKTDIVLDPTKGVEYLLSVGFEATPRFREGEVFSPLRMLQESWGGTKECLLNDTAYSLLKLTIKHGLARGAVYDFLLSSWHHLYPPSIAIMMSSAQSGGGLSPVC
;
A
#
# COMPACT_ATOMS: atom_id res chain seq x y z
N MET A 1 -51.34 -23.54 -38.89
CA MET A 1 -50.71 -23.79 -40.20
C MET A 1 -49.23 -23.50 -40.03
N ALA A 2 -48.34 -24.46 -40.27
CA ALA A 2 -46.90 -24.22 -40.23
C ALA A 2 -46.54 -23.20 -41.32
N SER A 3 -45.68 -22.24 -41.00
CA SER A 3 -45.23 -21.26 -41.99
C SER A 3 -44.32 -21.95 -43.01
N SER A 4 -44.35 -21.54 -44.29
CA SER A 4 -43.55 -22.18 -45.36
C SER A 4 -42.04 -22.21 -45.08
N ILE A 5 -41.57 -21.32 -44.22
CA ILE A 5 -40.18 -21.27 -43.76
C ILE A 5 -39.84 -22.43 -42.81
N GLU A 6 -40.80 -22.92 -42.01
CA GLU A 6 -40.59 -24.04 -41.08
C GLU A 6 -40.40 -25.39 -41.80
N SER A 7 -40.87 -25.50 -43.04
CA SER A 7 -40.72 -26.69 -43.88
C SER A 7 -39.46 -26.69 -44.74
N LEU A 8 -38.62 -25.65 -44.68
CA LEU A 8 -37.40 -25.62 -45.48
C LEU A 8 -36.38 -26.66 -44.97
N PRO A 9 -35.71 -27.39 -45.89
CA PRO A 9 -34.57 -28.24 -45.56
C PRO A 9 -33.46 -27.45 -44.86
N ILE A 10 -32.72 -28.10 -43.96
CA ILE A 10 -31.69 -27.44 -43.14
C ILE A 10 -30.54 -26.88 -43.99
N GLU A 11 -30.29 -27.50 -45.14
CA GLU A 11 -29.29 -27.13 -46.14
C GLU A 11 -29.60 -25.77 -46.78
N LEU A 12 -30.88 -25.35 -46.82
CA LEU A 12 -31.26 -24.04 -47.33
C LEU A 12 -31.12 -22.94 -46.27
N PHE A 13 -31.07 -23.31 -44.99
CA PHE A 13 -30.79 -22.36 -43.92
C PHE A 13 -29.32 -21.99 -43.84
N GLU A 14 -28.42 -22.85 -44.31
CA GLU A 14 -26.97 -22.65 -44.24
C GLU A 14 -26.49 -21.29 -44.76
N PRO A 15 -26.79 -20.92 -46.02
CA PRO A 15 -26.35 -19.63 -46.56
C PRO A 15 -26.99 -18.43 -45.85
N VAL A 16 -28.25 -18.58 -45.45
CA VAL A 16 -29.00 -17.54 -44.73
C VAL A 16 -28.35 -17.30 -43.37
N LEU A 17 -28.14 -18.36 -42.58
CA LEU A 17 -27.52 -18.29 -41.27
C LEU A 17 -26.08 -17.75 -41.33
N TYR A 18 -25.33 -18.05 -42.39
CA TYR A 18 -23.97 -17.51 -42.57
C TYR A 18 -23.96 -15.99 -42.75
N SER A 19 -25.04 -15.42 -43.29
CA SER A 19 -25.18 -13.97 -43.48
C SER A 19 -25.76 -13.22 -42.27
N LEU A 20 -26.38 -13.94 -41.32
CA LEU A 20 -27.04 -13.35 -40.17
C LEU A 20 -26.10 -13.25 -38.95
N THR A 21 -26.24 -12.17 -38.19
CA THR A 21 -25.63 -12.00 -36.87
C THR A 21 -26.32 -12.90 -35.83
N LEU A 22 -25.65 -13.19 -34.71
CA LEU A 22 -26.26 -13.99 -33.63
C LEU A 22 -27.54 -13.37 -33.06
N THR A 23 -27.63 -12.04 -33.05
CA THR A 23 -28.83 -11.33 -32.62
C THR A 23 -29.99 -11.62 -33.58
N GLU A 24 -29.75 -11.53 -34.88
CA GLU A 24 -30.76 -11.81 -35.91
C GLU A 24 -31.17 -13.28 -35.91
N ILE A 25 -30.21 -14.20 -35.74
CA ILE A 25 -30.47 -15.62 -35.56
C ILE A 25 -31.34 -15.86 -34.32
N SER A 26 -31.04 -15.20 -33.19
CA SER A 26 -31.86 -15.29 -31.98
C SER A 26 -33.28 -14.76 -32.19
N ILE A 27 -33.45 -13.67 -32.96
CA ILE A 27 -34.77 -13.13 -33.29
C ILE A 27 -35.54 -14.13 -34.17
N LEU A 28 -34.90 -14.68 -35.21
CA LEU A 28 -35.50 -15.70 -36.09
C LEU A 28 -35.95 -16.94 -35.30
N GLN A 29 -35.13 -17.37 -34.34
CA GLN A 29 -35.45 -18.46 -33.44
C GLN A 29 -36.67 -18.17 -32.53
N GLN A 30 -36.90 -16.91 -32.15
CA GLN A 30 -38.05 -16.52 -31.33
C GLN A 30 -39.36 -16.48 -32.12
N CYS A 31 -39.30 -16.37 -33.45
CA CYS A 31 -40.48 -16.31 -34.31
C CYS A 31 -41.27 -17.62 -34.37
N SER A 32 -40.63 -18.78 -34.16
CA SER A 32 -41.29 -20.08 -34.23
C SER A 32 -40.61 -21.15 -33.36
N LYS A 33 -41.42 -21.94 -32.64
CA LYS A 33 -40.95 -23.10 -31.87
C LYS A 33 -40.31 -24.18 -32.76
N ALA A 34 -40.82 -24.34 -33.99
CA ALA A 34 -40.29 -25.31 -34.94
C ALA A 34 -38.90 -24.87 -35.46
N LEU A 35 -38.76 -23.59 -35.85
CA LEU A 35 -37.46 -23.02 -36.22
C LEU A 35 -36.46 -23.05 -35.07
N TYR A 36 -36.90 -22.76 -33.85
CA TYR A 36 -36.06 -22.91 -32.66
C TYR A 36 -35.53 -24.34 -32.51
N ALA A 37 -36.40 -25.34 -32.68
CA ALA A 37 -36.02 -26.75 -32.56
C ALA A 37 -35.08 -27.21 -33.69
N SER A 38 -35.32 -26.79 -34.94
CA SER A 38 -34.51 -27.19 -36.09
C SER A 38 -33.17 -26.47 -36.17
N LEU A 39 -33.14 -25.16 -35.91
CA LEU A 39 -31.93 -24.34 -36.07
C LEU A 39 -30.98 -24.45 -34.88
N ASN A 40 -31.46 -24.75 -33.67
CA ASN A 40 -30.61 -24.80 -32.47
C ASN A 40 -29.41 -25.76 -32.61
N PRO A 41 -29.61 -27.05 -32.92
CA PRO A 41 -28.49 -27.98 -33.07
C PRO A 41 -27.46 -27.49 -34.10
N TYR A 42 -27.96 -26.87 -35.18
CA TYR A 42 -27.13 -26.36 -36.26
C TYR A 42 -26.31 -25.14 -35.85
N ILE A 43 -26.92 -24.12 -35.24
CA ILE A 43 -26.22 -22.91 -34.79
C ILE A 43 -25.15 -23.24 -33.76
N PHE A 44 -25.44 -24.18 -32.86
CA PHE A 44 -24.50 -24.61 -31.83
C PHE A 44 -23.54 -25.72 -32.30
N SER A 45 -23.64 -26.18 -33.55
CA SER A 45 -22.57 -26.98 -34.16
C SER A 45 -21.30 -26.16 -34.40
N PHE A 46 -21.42 -24.83 -34.49
CA PHE A 46 -20.29 -23.92 -34.64
C PHE A 46 -19.70 -23.53 -33.27
N PRO A 47 -18.42 -23.84 -33.01
CA PRO A 47 -17.77 -23.45 -31.76
C PRO A 47 -17.81 -21.95 -31.47
N THR A 48 -17.78 -21.12 -32.52
CA THR A 48 -17.84 -19.66 -32.42
C THR A 48 -19.19 -19.16 -31.90
N SER A 49 -20.29 -19.78 -32.30
CA SER A 49 -21.64 -19.44 -31.84
C SER A 49 -21.85 -19.83 -30.37
N VAL A 50 -21.39 -21.03 -29.99
CA VAL A 50 -21.40 -21.52 -28.60
C VAL A 50 -20.60 -20.58 -27.69
N ASN A 51 -19.40 -20.20 -28.12
CA ASN A 51 -18.52 -19.28 -27.40
C ASN A 51 -19.14 -17.89 -27.24
N LYS A 52 -19.69 -17.31 -28.31
CA LYS A 52 -20.38 -16.01 -28.26
C LYS A 52 -21.64 -16.05 -27.38
N LEU A 53 -22.39 -17.14 -27.36
CA LEU A 53 -23.54 -17.30 -26.45
C LEU A 53 -23.07 -17.31 -24.98
N LEU A 54 -22.01 -18.07 -24.67
CA LEU A 54 -21.41 -18.10 -23.34
C LEU A 54 -20.92 -16.70 -22.93
N GLN A 55 -20.24 -15.99 -23.84
CA GLN A 55 -19.76 -14.62 -23.64
C GLN A 55 -20.92 -13.68 -23.31
N TRP A 56 -21.99 -13.71 -24.11
CA TRP A 56 -23.17 -12.89 -23.92
C TRP A 56 -23.84 -13.18 -22.57
N GLY A 57 -24.00 -14.46 -22.22
CA GLY A 57 -24.55 -14.88 -20.94
C GLY A 57 -23.74 -14.37 -19.75
N CYS A 58 -22.41 -14.45 -19.83
CA CYS A 58 -21.53 -13.93 -18.77
C CYS A 58 -21.59 -12.40 -18.65
N LEU A 59 -21.72 -11.67 -19.76
CA LEU A 59 -21.76 -10.20 -19.75
C LEU A 59 -23.09 -9.64 -19.21
N HIS A 60 -24.20 -10.31 -19.52
CA HIS A 60 -25.55 -9.83 -19.17
C HIS A 60 -26.10 -10.48 -17.90
N GLY A 61 -25.43 -11.51 -17.39
CA GLY A 61 -25.84 -12.23 -16.20
C GLY A 61 -26.86 -13.35 -16.46
N GLU A 62 -27.02 -13.76 -17.71
CA GLU A 62 -28.08 -14.65 -18.18
C GLU A 62 -27.68 -16.12 -18.03
N THR A 63 -28.02 -16.73 -16.89
CA THR A 63 -27.60 -18.12 -16.55
C THR A 63 -28.15 -19.17 -17.49
N TRP A 64 -29.33 -18.96 -18.10
CA TRP A 64 -29.90 -19.89 -19.08
C TRP A 64 -29.04 -19.97 -20.35
N ALA A 65 -28.47 -18.84 -20.79
CA ALA A 65 -27.59 -18.80 -21.97
C ALA A 65 -26.29 -19.54 -21.69
N ILE A 66 -25.74 -19.39 -20.49
CA ILE A 66 -24.55 -20.13 -20.02
C ILE A 66 -24.85 -21.64 -20.00
N LYS A 67 -25.95 -22.05 -19.35
CA LYS A 67 -26.40 -23.47 -19.32
C LYS A 67 -26.51 -24.06 -20.71
N LYS A 68 -27.15 -23.33 -21.61
CA LYS A 68 -27.34 -23.76 -23.00
C LYS A 68 -26.00 -23.89 -23.71
N ALA A 69 -25.12 -22.90 -23.64
CA ALA A 69 -23.78 -23.00 -24.25
C ALA A 69 -23.00 -24.21 -23.72
N VAL A 70 -23.02 -24.44 -22.41
CA VAL A 70 -22.33 -25.57 -21.76
C VAL A 70 -22.90 -26.92 -22.20
N SER A 71 -24.23 -27.02 -22.38
CA SER A 71 -24.86 -28.25 -22.90
C SER A 71 -24.42 -28.61 -24.32
N TYR A 72 -23.93 -27.64 -25.09
CA TYR A 72 -23.33 -27.83 -26.42
C TYR A 72 -21.79 -27.91 -26.37
N GLY A 73 -21.21 -28.21 -25.20
CA GLY A 73 -19.77 -28.45 -25.05
C GLY A 73 -18.90 -27.21 -24.87
N ALA A 74 -19.48 -26.04 -24.55
CA ALA A 74 -18.68 -24.88 -24.17
C ALA A 74 -17.84 -25.18 -22.91
N ASP A 75 -16.58 -24.75 -22.91
CA ASP A 75 -15.76 -24.72 -21.70
C ASP A 75 -16.28 -23.62 -20.76
N ILE A 76 -16.85 -24.00 -19.62
CA ILE A 76 -17.42 -23.09 -18.61
C ILE A 76 -16.40 -22.07 -18.09
N SER A 77 -15.10 -22.35 -18.15
CA SER A 77 -14.06 -21.53 -17.53
C SER A 77 -13.53 -20.42 -18.43
N VAL A 78 -13.64 -20.58 -19.76
CA VAL A 78 -12.99 -19.69 -20.73
C VAL A 78 -13.87 -19.38 -21.92
N VAL A 79 -13.66 -18.19 -22.49
CA VAL A 79 -14.38 -17.70 -23.65
C VAL A 79 -13.51 -16.74 -24.45
N ASP A 80 -13.75 -16.61 -25.75
CA ASP A 80 -12.97 -15.73 -26.62
C ASP A 80 -13.62 -14.35 -26.68
N TYR A 81 -12.98 -13.36 -26.07
CA TYR A 81 -13.45 -11.98 -26.02
C TYR A 81 -12.59 -11.12 -26.96
N PHE A 82 -13.14 -10.72 -28.12
CA PHE A 82 -12.39 -10.05 -29.20
C PHE A 82 -11.15 -10.84 -29.65
N SER A 83 -11.33 -12.13 -29.94
CA SER A 83 -10.27 -13.06 -30.34
C SER A 83 -9.18 -13.27 -29.26
N ILE A 84 -9.44 -12.84 -28.02
CA ILE A 84 -8.53 -13.03 -26.88
C ILE A 84 -9.22 -13.92 -25.85
N ARG A 85 -8.68 -15.12 -25.65
CA ARG A 85 -9.14 -16.07 -24.64
C ARG A 85 -9.06 -15.45 -23.24
N THR A 86 -10.21 -15.44 -22.56
CA THR A 86 -10.45 -14.76 -21.28
C THR A 86 -11.28 -15.66 -20.37
N GLN A 87 -11.20 -15.45 -19.06
CA GLN A 87 -11.98 -16.23 -18.09
C GLN A 87 -13.45 -15.76 -18.09
N THR A 88 -14.39 -16.69 -18.00
CA THR A 88 -15.82 -16.37 -17.86
C THR A 88 -16.11 -15.61 -16.57
N LEU A 89 -15.43 -15.99 -15.48
CA LEU A 89 -15.42 -15.27 -14.20
C LEU A 89 -14.96 -13.81 -14.34
N TYR A 90 -14.04 -13.50 -15.26
CA TYR A 90 -13.64 -12.11 -15.51
C TYR A 90 -14.75 -11.26 -16.13
N LEU A 91 -15.53 -11.84 -17.04
CA LEU A 91 -16.61 -11.09 -17.71
C LEU A 91 -17.76 -10.77 -16.74
N THR A 92 -18.10 -11.70 -15.85
CA THR A 92 -19.11 -11.47 -14.81
C THR A 92 -18.62 -10.46 -13.77
N LEU A 93 -17.34 -10.47 -13.41
CA LEU A 93 -16.71 -9.44 -12.56
C LEU A 93 -16.82 -8.04 -13.19
N LEU A 94 -16.48 -7.90 -14.46
CA LEU A 94 -16.53 -6.61 -15.17
C LEU A 94 -17.90 -5.94 -15.15
N ARG A 95 -18.97 -6.72 -15.00
CA ARG A 95 -20.35 -6.27 -15.03
C ARG A 95 -21.05 -6.39 -13.67
N HIS A 96 -20.31 -6.70 -12.60
CA HIS A 96 -20.81 -6.90 -11.25
C HIS A 96 -21.96 -7.94 -11.16
N GLN A 97 -21.90 -9.00 -11.97
CA GLN A 97 -22.94 -10.03 -12.07
C GLN A 97 -22.74 -11.14 -11.02
N TYR A 98 -23.04 -10.86 -9.74
CA TYR A 98 -22.77 -11.77 -8.62
C TYR A 98 -23.44 -13.14 -8.73
N ASN A 99 -24.72 -13.16 -9.11
CA ASN A 99 -25.49 -14.42 -9.21
C ASN A 99 -24.92 -15.33 -10.30
N THR A 100 -24.51 -14.74 -11.41
CA THR A 100 -23.91 -15.43 -12.54
C THR A 100 -22.49 -15.89 -12.22
N PHE A 101 -21.71 -15.06 -11.52
CA PHE A 101 -20.40 -15.44 -11.00
C PHE A 101 -20.50 -16.65 -10.08
N ARG A 102 -21.44 -16.63 -9.13
CA ARG A 102 -21.74 -17.77 -8.24
C ARG A 102 -22.13 -19.01 -9.05
N TYR A 103 -23.06 -18.86 -10.00
CA TYR A 103 -23.47 -19.96 -10.86
C TYR A 103 -22.30 -20.60 -11.65
N LEU A 104 -21.36 -19.78 -12.15
CA LEU A 104 -20.16 -20.27 -12.82
C LEU A 104 -19.28 -21.10 -11.87
N LEU A 105 -19.09 -20.64 -10.62
CA LEU A 105 -18.35 -21.40 -9.59
C LEU A 105 -19.05 -22.71 -9.24
N ASP A 106 -20.37 -22.67 -9.00
CA ASP A 106 -21.20 -23.86 -8.75
C ASP A 106 -21.11 -24.88 -9.91
N SER A 107 -20.91 -24.39 -11.13
CA SER A 107 -20.77 -25.20 -12.35
C SER A 107 -19.32 -25.65 -12.62
N GLY A 108 -18.38 -25.44 -11.69
CA GLY A 108 -17.00 -25.89 -11.79
C GLY A 108 -16.07 -25.00 -12.62
N ALA A 109 -16.40 -23.71 -12.81
CA ALA A 109 -15.51 -22.77 -13.50
C ALA A 109 -14.19 -22.57 -12.73
N GLN A 110 -13.07 -22.70 -13.44
CA GLN A 110 -11.74 -22.60 -12.86
C GLN A 110 -11.24 -21.15 -12.75
N ILE A 111 -10.71 -20.77 -11.58
CA ILE A 111 -10.12 -19.44 -11.32
C ILE A 111 -8.84 -19.21 -12.15
N ASP A 112 -8.04 -20.26 -12.38
CA ASP A 112 -6.78 -20.17 -13.12
C ASP A 112 -6.78 -21.02 -14.39
N ALA A 113 -7.85 -20.88 -15.19
CA ALA A 113 -8.02 -21.62 -16.42
C ALA A 113 -6.78 -21.55 -17.35
N LYS A 114 -6.44 -22.69 -17.95
CA LYS A 114 -5.32 -22.84 -18.89
C LYS A 114 -5.58 -22.07 -20.18
N GLY A 115 -4.52 -21.64 -20.86
CA GLY A 115 -4.61 -20.93 -22.14
C GLY A 115 -4.98 -19.44 -22.04
N VAL A 116 -5.24 -18.89 -20.85
CA VAL A 116 -5.45 -17.45 -20.66
C VAL A 116 -4.11 -16.73 -20.52
N SER A 117 -3.92 -15.66 -21.29
CA SER A 117 -2.66 -14.91 -21.29
C SER A 117 -2.33 -14.31 -19.92
N ARG A 118 -1.03 -14.18 -19.61
CA ARG A 118 -0.55 -13.60 -18.34
C ARG A 118 -1.09 -12.19 -18.09
N SER A 119 -1.22 -11.38 -19.15
CA SER A 119 -1.78 -10.03 -19.09
C SER A 119 -3.25 -10.03 -18.67
N ARG A 120 -4.06 -10.97 -19.19
CA ARG A 120 -5.47 -11.13 -18.79
C ARG A 120 -5.61 -11.66 -17.37
N LYS A 121 -4.80 -12.65 -16.97
CA LYS A 121 -4.75 -13.11 -15.57
C LYS A 121 -4.42 -11.96 -14.60
N ARG A 122 -3.50 -11.06 -14.97
CA ARG A 122 -3.17 -9.87 -14.18
C ARG A 122 -4.34 -8.88 -14.14
N ALA A 123 -5.02 -8.64 -15.26
CA ALA A 123 -6.21 -7.77 -15.31
C ALA A 123 -7.35 -8.33 -14.46
N PHE A 124 -7.59 -9.63 -14.54
CA PHE A 124 -8.54 -10.35 -13.69
C PHE A 124 -8.22 -10.15 -12.21
N ARG A 125 -7.00 -10.45 -11.76
CA ARG A 125 -6.60 -10.25 -10.35
C ARG A 125 -6.80 -8.81 -9.87
N ARG A 126 -6.45 -7.81 -10.71
CA ARG A 126 -6.64 -6.40 -10.35
C ARG A 126 -8.11 -6.03 -10.14
N ARG A 127 -9.02 -6.61 -10.94
CA ARG A 127 -10.46 -6.41 -10.80
C ARG A 127 -11.07 -7.25 -9.68
N PHE A 128 -10.52 -8.44 -9.47
CA PHE A 128 -10.98 -9.36 -8.45
C PHE A 128 -10.74 -8.82 -7.04
N PHE A 129 -9.60 -8.16 -6.83
CA PHE A 129 -9.27 -7.42 -5.61
C PHE A 129 -9.58 -5.91 -5.75
N ASP A 130 -10.72 -5.55 -6.36
CA ASP A 130 -11.15 -4.14 -6.43
C ASP A 130 -11.46 -3.62 -5.02
N PRO A 131 -10.80 -2.57 -4.53
CA PRO A 131 -10.95 -2.10 -3.15
C PRO A 131 -12.38 -1.72 -2.75
N ARG A 132 -13.27 -1.48 -3.72
CA ARG A 132 -14.66 -1.05 -3.48
C ARG A 132 -15.62 -2.22 -3.25
N ASP A 133 -15.25 -3.42 -3.67
CA ASP A 133 -16.19 -4.54 -3.78
C ASP A 133 -15.55 -5.87 -3.33
N PRO A 134 -15.56 -6.16 -2.01
CA PRO A 134 -15.03 -7.41 -1.47
C PRO A 134 -15.95 -8.62 -1.75
N LYS A 135 -17.17 -8.40 -2.26
CA LYS A 135 -18.21 -9.44 -2.33
C LYS A 135 -17.83 -10.60 -3.26
N PHE A 136 -17.09 -10.33 -4.33
CA PHE A 136 -16.60 -11.40 -5.20
C PHE A 136 -15.59 -12.33 -4.53
N ILE A 137 -14.74 -11.80 -3.65
CA ILE A 137 -13.82 -12.63 -2.85
C ILE A 137 -14.62 -13.49 -1.87
N GLN A 138 -15.61 -12.89 -1.20
CA GLN A 138 -16.49 -13.63 -0.26
C GLN A 138 -17.19 -14.80 -0.97
N LEU A 139 -17.76 -14.56 -2.15
CA LEU A 139 -18.37 -15.62 -2.96
C LEU A 139 -17.37 -16.72 -3.32
N LEU A 140 -16.13 -16.35 -3.67
CA LEU A 140 -15.14 -17.34 -4.04
C LEU A 140 -14.73 -18.23 -2.85
N LEU A 141 -14.58 -17.65 -1.65
CA LEU A 141 -14.23 -18.42 -0.45
C LEU A 141 -15.35 -19.35 0.02
N MET A 142 -16.58 -19.18 -0.46
CA MET A 142 -17.66 -20.15 -0.24
C MET A 142 -17.48 -21.42 -1.08
N HIS A 143 -16.68 -21.37 -2.15
CA HIS A 143 -16.51 -22.48 -3.11
C HIS A 143 -15.08 -23.04 -3.16
N CYS A 144 -14.07 -22.25 -2.76
CA CYS A 144 -12.67 -22.60 -2.89
C CYS A 144 -11.88 -22.31 -1.59
N SER A 145 -10.82 -23.09 -1.35
CA SER A 145 -9.86 -22.78 -0.27
C SER A 145 -9.03 -21.54 -0.62
N LYS A 146 -8.57 -20.81 0.41
CA LYS A 146 -7.66 -19.66 0.26
C LYS A 146 -6.38 -20.03 -0.50
N ASP A 147 -5.90 -21.25 -0.35
CA ASP A 147 -4.65 -21.73 -0.94
C ASP A 147 -4.73 -21.92 -2.46
N GLU A 148 -5.94 -22.07 -3.01
CA GLU A 148 -6.17 -22.18 -4.46
C GLU A 148 -6.05 -20.82 -5.16
N ILE A 149 -6.17 -19.73 -4.42
CA ILE A 149 -6.13 -18.37 -4.97
C ILE A 149 -4.68 -17.88 -4.95
N SER A 150 -4.04 -17.92 -6.12
CA SER A 150 -2.69 -17.39 -6.31
C SER A 150 -2.56 -15.95 -5.79
N GLN A 151 -1.70 -15.76 -4.79
CA GLN A 151 -1.41 -14.47 -4.15
C GLN A 151 -2.59 -13.87 -3.36
N TYR A 152 -3.48 -14.71 -2.80
CA TYR A 152 -4.62 -14.29 -1.99
C TYR A 152 -4.27 -13.19 -0.97
N GLN A 153 -3.32 -13.47 -0.07
CA GLN A 153 -2.96 -12.55 1.01
C GLN A 153 -2.50 -11.18 0.48
N SER A 154 -1.59 -11.18 -0.51
CA SER A 154 -1.12 -9.93 -1.12
C SER A 154 -2.24 -9.16 -1.83
N GLY A 155 -3.25 -9.87 -2.35
CA GLY A 155 -4.44 -9.29 -2.96
C GLY A 155 -5.32 -8.57 -1.94
N VAL A 156 -5.70 -9.25 -0.85
CA VAL A 156 -6.57 -8.68 0.20
C VAL A 156 -5.88 -7.54 0.96
N ASP A 157 -4.58 -7.66 1.26
CA ASP A 157 -3.80 -6.60 1.93
C ASP A 157 -3.71 -5.34 1.06
N ARG A 158 -3.51 -5.52 -0.25
CA ARG A 158 -3.47 -4.40 -1.21
C ARG A 158 -4.84 -3.76 -1.39
N ALA A 159 -5.91 -4.55 -1.41
CA ALA A 159 -7.26 -4.05 -1.50
C ALA A 159 -7.57 -3.17 -0.28
N LEU A 160 -7.32 -3.67 0.93
CA LEU A 160 -7.46 -2.92 2.18
C LEU A 160 -6.68 -1.60 2.14
N LEU A 161 -5.37 -1.65 1.81
CA LEU A 161 -4.54 -0.45 1.70
C LEU A 161 -5.13 0.57 0.71
N SER A 162 -5.62 0.10 -0.43
CA SER A 162 -6.22 0.96 -1.45
C SER A 162 -7.54 1.56 -0.97
N SER A 163 -8.38 0.79 -0.25
CA SER A 163 -9.62 1.28 0.36
C SER A 163 -9.35 2.40 1.38
N VAL A 164 -8.31 2.26 2.22
CA VAL A 164 -7.89 3.30 3.17
C VAL A 164 -7.40 4.56 2.44
N LYS A 165 -6.53 4.41 1.42
CA LYS A 165 -6.03 5.55 0.62
C LYS A 165 -7.15 6.31 -0.09
N MET A 166 -8.17 5.59 -0.55
CA MET A 166 -9.34 6.16 -1.21
C MET A 166 -10.38 6.69 -0.22
N ARG A 167 -10.17 6.53 1.10
CA ARG A 167 -11.10 6.93 2.16
C ARG A 167 -12.51 6.35 1.96
N LEU A 168 -12.58 5.08 1.57
CA LEU A 168 -13.86 4.38 1.41
C LEU A 168 -14.55 4.18 2.77
N ASP A 169 -15.84 3.80 2.73
CA ASP A 169 -16.65 3.51 3.91
C ASP A 169 -15.93 2.49 4.84
N PRO A 170 -15.86 2.74 6.16
CA PRO A 170 -15.27 1.81 7.11
C PRO A 170 -15.81 0.38 7.04
N LYS A 171 -17.08 0.18 6.63
CA LYS A 171 -17.67 -1.15 6.42
C LYS A 171 -17.00 -1.92 5.29
N ILE A 172 -16.52 -1.24 4.25
CA ILE A 172 -15.75 -1.88 3.17
C ILE A 172 -14.39 -2.32 3.71
N CYS A 173 -13.73 -1.47 4.50
CA CYS A 173 -12.46 -1.85 5.15
C CYS A 173 -12.66 -3.02 6.13
N GLN A 174 -13.75 -3.02 6.90
CA GLN A 174 -14.13 -4.12 7.77
C GLN A 174 -14.31 -5.42 7.00
N ALA A 175 -15.03 -5.39 5.87
CA ALA A 175 -15.20 -6.57 5.03
C ALA A 175 -13.87 -7.11 4.49
N TRP A 176 -12.88 -6.26 4.19
CA TRP A 176 -11.53 -6.71 3.84
C TRP A 176 -10.79 -7.33 5.02
N LEU A 177 -10.94 -6.77 6.23
CA LEU A 177 -10.37 -7.35 7.45
C LEU A 177 -10.99 -8.71 7.79
N ASP A 178 -12.30 -8.87 7.60
CA ASP A 178 -13.02 -10.15 7.78
C ASP A 178 -12.55 -11.22 6.79
N LEU A 179 -12.11 -10.80 5.60
CA LEU A 179 -11.46 -11.67 4.61
C LEU A 179 -10.02 -12.05 5.01
N GLY A 180 -9.49 -11.52 6.10
CA GLY A 180 -8.15 -11.79 6.62
C GLY A 180 -7.08 -10.84 6.08
N ALA A 181 -7.45 -9.65 5.60
CA ALA A 181 -6.46 -8.63 5.28
C ALA A 181 -5.69 -8.20 6.55
N ASN A 182 -4.37 -8.07 6.42
CA ASN A 182 -3.49 -7.64 7.49
C ASN A 182 -3.25 -6.12 7.38
N PRO A 183 -3.70 -5.32 8.37
CA PRO A 183 -3.59 -3.86 8.28
C PRO A 183 -2.15 -3.34 8.41
N VAL A 184 -1.21 -4.15 8.91
CA VAL A 184 0.21 -3.79 9.03
C VAL A 184 1.09 -4.34 7.91
N ASP A 185 0.55 -5.14 6.98
CA ASP A 185 1.35 -5.66 5.87
C ASP A 185 1.77 -4.53 4.90
N LEU A 186 2.93 -4.70 4.26
CA LEU A 186 3.55 -3.69 3.40
C LEU A 186 3.11 -3.79 1.93
N GLY A 187 2.22 -4.74 1.61
CA GLY A 187 1.81 -5.01 0.25
C GLY A 187 2.92 -5.70 -0.56
N PRO A 188 2.88 -5.63 -1.90
CA PRO A 188 3.87 -6.31 -2.73
C PRO A 188 5.29 -5.80 -2.50
N LYS A 189 6.25 -6.73 -2.40
CA LYS A 189 7.68 -6.50 -2.14
C LYS A 189 8.36 -5.50 -3.08
N ASP A 190 7.82 -5.30 -4.29
CA ASP A 190 8.43 -4.46 -5.32
C ASP A 190 8.10 -2.96 -5.18
N ALA A 191 7.36 -2.55 -4.14
CA ALA A 191 7.01 -1.15 -3.96
C ALA A 191 8.23 -0.34 -3.50
N ARG A 192 8.62 0.66 -4.30
CA ARG A 192 9.64 1.66 -3.91
C ARG A 192 9.29 2.43 -2.63
N ASN A 193 8.03 2.41 -2.23
CA ASN A 193 7.54 3.08 -1.04
C ASN A 193 6.45 2.17 -0.44
N PRO A 194 6.80 1.24 0.47
CA PRO A 194 5.85 0.36 1.10
C PRO A 194 4.94 1.19 2.01
N HIS A 195 3.66 0.86 1.98
CA HIS A 195 2.66 1.47 2.84
C HIS A 195 1.92 0.37 3.57
N SER A 196 1.72 0.53 4.88
CA SER A 196 0.72 -0.26 5.59
C SER A 196 -0.60 0.50 5.65
N ALA A 197 -1.71 -0.24 5.65
CA ALA A 197 -3.04 0.38 5.73
C ALA A 197 -3.20 1.17 7.03
N LEU A 198 -2.71 0.61 8.15
CA LEU A 198 -2.75 1.24 9.47
C LEU A 198 -1.93 2.53 9.52
N ALA A 199 -0.69 2.54 9.02
CA ALA A 199 0.13 3.75 9.03
C ALA A 199 -0.48 4.86 8.15
N VAL A 200 -1.09 4.51 7.01
CA VAL A 200 -1.80 5.48 6.17
C VAL A 200 -3.04 6.05 6.86
N ALA A 201 -3.82 5.22 7.56
CA ALA A 201 -4.98 5.68 8.33
C ALA A 201 -4.57 6.66 9.45
N VAL A 202 -3.49 6.33 10.16
CA VAL A 202 -2.89 7.15 11.23
C VAL A 202 -2.40 8.49 10.68
N LEU A 203 -1.58 8.50 9.62
CA LEU A 203 -1.08 9.72 9.00
C LEU A 203 -2.21 10.62 8.47
N SER A 204 -3.31 10.01 8.06
CA SER A 204 -4.48 10.73 7.54
C SER A 204 -5.43 11.23 8.63
N GLY A 205 -5.17 10.94 9.91
CA GLY A 205 -6.05 11.36 11.01
C GLY A 205 -7.39 10.62 11.05
N LEU A 206 -7.51 9.43 10.44
CA LEU A 206 -8.78 8.69 10.35
C LEU A 206 -9.04 7.90 11.64
N VAL A 207 -9.45 8.58 12.72
CA VAL A 207 -9.57 8.00 14.07
C VAL A 207 -10.48 6.77 14.10
N SER A 208 -11.70 6.85 13.56
CA SER A 208 -12.65 5.74 13.56
C SER A 208 -12.14 4.51 12.80
N LEU A 209 -11.47 4.74 11.66
CA LEU A 209 -10.88 3.67 10.87
C LEU A 209 -9.66 3.07 11.56
N THR A 210 -8.85 3.89 12.23
CA THR A 210 -7.70 3.41 13.01
C THR A 210 -8.17 2.52 14.17
N LYS A 211 -9.25 2.90 14.87
CA LYS A 211 -9.88 2.05 15.90
C LYS A 211 -10.32 0.71 15.32
N LEU A 212 -10.98 0.73 14.16
CA LEU A 212 -11.40 -0.49 13.46
C LEU A 212 -10.20 -1.37 13.08
N LEU A 213 -9.11 -0.81 12.54
CA LEU A 213 -7.93 -1.60 12.17
C LEU A 213 -7.25 -2.21 13.40
N LEU A 214 -7.22 -1.50 14.53
CA LEU A 214 -6.66 -1.99 15.79
C LEU A 214 -7.53 -3.04 16.47
N SER A 215 -8.85 -3.05 16.25
CA SER A 215 -9.73 -4.06 16.87
C SER A 215 -9.44 -5.49 16.40
N TYR A 216 -8.77 -5.64 15.25
CA TYR A 216 -8.30 -6.95 14.75
C TYR A 216 -6.93 -7.35 15.33
N LYS A 217 -6.42 -6.63 16.35
CA LYS A 217 -5.18 -6.90 17.10
C LYS A 217 -3.97 -7.20 16.21
N PRO A 218 -3.61 -6.29 15.28
CA PRO A 218 -2.45 -6.50 14.44
C PRO A 218 -1.15 -6.52 15.25
N ASP A 219 -0.18 -7.31 14.80
CA ASP A 219 1.17 -7.35 15.37
C ASP A 219 1.95 -6.09 14.98
N LEU A 220 1.93 -5.08 15.85
CA LEU A 220 2.57 -3.78 15.62
C LEU A 220 4.11 -3.88 15.53
N ASP A 221 4.71 -4.93 16.09
CA ASP A 221 6.15 -5.16 16.12
C ASP A 221 6.69 -5.91 14.90
N LEU A 222 5.80 -6.50 14.11
CA LEU A 222 6.16 -7.32 12.94
C LEU A 222 7.06 -6.53 11.97
N LEU A 223 6.79 -5.24 11.78
CA LEU A 223 7.53 -4.40 10.84
C LEU A 223 8.95 -4.10 11.31
N SER A 224 9.11 -3.79 12.59
CA SER A 224 10.43 -3.60 13.22
C SER A 224 11.29 -4.85 13.05
N ARG A 225 10.68 -6.05 13.15
CA ARG A 225 11.38 -7.34 12.92
C ARG A 225 11.69 -7.60 11.45
N ARG A 226 10.77 -7.34 10.53
CA ARG A 226 10.96 -7.56 9.08
C ARG A 226 12.02 -6.62 8.51
N MET A 227 11.99 -5.34 8.86
CA MET A 227 12.91 -4.35 8.26
C MET A 227 14.36 -4.51 8.73
N ARG A 228 14.61 -5.13 9.90
CA ARG A 228 15.97 -5.44 10.37
C ARG A 228 16.72 -6.47 9.52
N ARG A 229 16.03 -7.29 8.72
CA ARG A 229 16.63 -8.47 8.05
C ARG A 229 16.87 -8.33 6.53
N GLY A 230 16.47 -7.24 5.88
CA GLY A 230 16.40 -7.19 4.41
C GLY A 230 17.20 -6.09 3.71
N SER A 231 17.82 -6.44 2.57
CA SER A 231 18.38 -5.53 1.55
C SER A 231 17.32 -4.68 0.82
N GLU A 232 16.04 -5.01 1.01
CA GLU A 232 14.87 -4.36 0.42
C GLU A 232 14.65 -2.92 0.93
N THR A 233 15.33 -2.51 2.01
CA THR A 233 15.18 -1.19 2.65
C THR A 233 15.90 -0.05 1.92
N ARG A 234 16.72 -0.34 0.90
CA ARG A 234 17.48 0.68 0.17
C ARG A 234 16.64 1.66 -0.66
N ASN A 235 15.32 1.48 -0.74
CA ASN A 235 14.45 2.38 -1.50
C ASN A 235 13.42 3.12 -0.64
N ASN A 236 13.32 2.81 0.67
CA ASN A 236 12.28 3.38 1.53
C ASN A 236 12.68 4.76 2.03
N LEU A 237 12.24 5.80 1.33
CA LEU A 237 12.50 7.19 1.72
C LEU A 237 11.62 7.67 2.89
N CYS A 238 10.54 6.96 3.23
CA CYS A 238 9.50 7.42 4.17
C CYS A 238 9.07 6.28 5.11
N PRO A 239 9.84 5.94 6.16
CA PRO A 239 9.55 4.79 7.04
C PRO A 239 8.22 4.91 7.79
N TRP A 240 7.73 6.14 8.01
CA TRP A 240 6.41 6.40 8.59
C TRP A 240 5.25 5.94 7.69
N ASN A 241 5.45 5.69 6.39
CA ASN A 241 4.40 5.09 5.56
C ASN A 241 4.16 3.62 5.89
N ALA A 242 5.16 2.96 6.47
CA ALA A 242 5.14 1.55 6.79
C ALA A 242 4.83 1.34 8.26
N CYS A 243 5.56 2.00 9.16
CA CYS A 243 5.45 1.79 10.61
C CYS A 243 4.40 2.71 11.26
N PRO A 244 3.32 2.16 11.85
CA PRO A 244 2.26 2.94 12.51
C PRO A 244 2.77 3.84 13.65
N MET A 245 3.74 3.38 14.46
CA MET A 245 4.29 4.18 15.56
C MET A 245 5.00 5.43 15.05
N LEU A 246 5.82 5.29 14.00
CA LEU A 246 6.47 6.43 13.34
C LEU A 246 5.47 7.36 12.66
N ALA A 247 4.41 6.80 12.05
CA ALA A 247 3.29 7.56 11.51
C ALA A 247 2.58 8.40 12.57
N ALA A 248 2.32 7.84 13.76
CA ALA A 248 1.64 8.53 14.83
C ALA A 248 2.47 9.66 15.43
N ALA A 249 3.78 9.47 15.62
CA ALA A 249 4.70 10.53 15.99
C ALA A 249 4.71 11.66 14.96
N ARG A 250 4.76 11.32 13.66
CA ARG A 250 4.68 12.33 12.59
C ARG A 250 3.34 13.08 12.63
N TYR A 251 2.23 12.37 12.77
CA TYR A 251 0.90 12.98 12.89
C TYR A 251 0.80 13.90 14.11
N MET A 252 1.36 13.49 15.24
CA MET A 252 1.42 14.31 16.46
C MET A 252 2.21 15.61 16.23
N ALA A 253 3.34 15.55 15.54
CA ALA A 253 4.13 16.74 15.20
C ALA A 253 3.39 17.70 14.27
N THR A 254 2.70 17.17 13.25
CA THR A 254 2.05 18.01 12.22
C THR A 254 0.67 18.53 12.64
N ASN A 255 -0.05 17.80 13.49
CA ASN A 255 -1.43 18.11 13.85
C ASN A 255 -1.60 18.50 15.32
N GLY A 256 -0.55 18.38 16.13
CA GLY A 256 -0.58 18.70 17.56
C GLY A 256 -1.45 17.77 18.41
N SER A 257 -1.81 16.60 17.89
CA SER A 257 -2.71 15.64 18.56
C SER A 257 -2.00 14.34 18.90
N THR A 258 -2.10 13.93 20.17
CA THR A 258 -1.53 12.67 20.67
C THR A 258 -2.43 11.46 20.46
N ILE A 259 -3.67 11.66 19.96
CA ILE A 259 -4.71 10.62 19.96
C ILE A 259 -4.30 9.35 19.24
N MET A 260 -3.63 9.48 18.09
CA MET A 260 -3.18 8.32 17.30
C MET A 260 -2.08 7.54 18.00
N LEU A 261 -1.15 8.25 18.63
CA LEU A 261 -0.05 7.62 19.35
C LEU A 261 -0.58 6.90 20.58
N TYR A 262 -1.45 7.56 21.36
CA TYR A 262 -2.12 6.96 22.49
C TYR A 262 -2.88 5.68 22.11
N MET A 263 -3.65 5.70 21.02
CA MET A 263 -4.38 4.51 20.55
C MET A 263 -3.45 3.35 20.17
N LEU A 264 -2.31 3.62 19.55
CA LEU A 264 -1.34 2.57 19.23
C LEU A 264 -0.66 2.00 20.48
N LEU A 265 -0.33 2.86 21.46
CA LEU A 265 0.24 2.43 22.74
C LEU A 265 -0.75 1.55 23.53
N ASP A 266 -2.02 1.96 23.58
CA ASP A 266 -3.10 1.19 24.21
C ASP A 266 -3.30 -0.19 23.54
N ALA A 267 -3.08 -0.27 22.23
CA ALA A 267 -3.07 -1.52 21.48
C ALA A 267 -1.76 -2.34 21.62
N GLY A 268 -0.85 -1.96 22.53
CA GLY A 268 0.39 -2.66 22.81
C GLY A 268 1.56 -2.28 21.88
N GLY A 269 1.50 -1.12 21.22
CA GLY A 269 2.60 -0.62 20.39
C GLY A 269 3.82 -0.24 21.21
N ASP A 270 5.02 -0.58 20.72
CA ASP A 270 6.27 -0.20 21.37
C ASP A 270 6.63 1.27 21.08
N ILE A 271 6.67 2.11 22.11
CA ILE A 271 7.11 3.52 22.01
C ILE A 271 8.57 3.63 21.53
N ASN A 272 9.38 2.60 21.78
CA ASN A 272 10.77 2.49 21.37
C ASN A 272 10.94 1.81 20.00
N ALA A 273 9.84 1.64 19.25
CA ALA A 273 9.88 1.12 17.90
C ALA A 273 10.88 1.90 17.04
N SER A 274 11.73 1.15 16.36
CA SER A 274 12.79 1.68 15.53
C SER A 274 12.88 0.93 14.20
N VAL A 275 13.05 1.70 13.13
CA VAL A 275 13.13 1.19 11.76
C VAL A 275 14.37 1.74 11.10
N THR A 276 15.25 0.84 10.64
CA THR A 276 16.38 1.24 9.80
C THR A 276 15.85 1.70 8.44
N SER A 277 16.11 2.96 8.11
CA SER A 277 15.62 3.58 6.87
C SER A 277 16.67 4.45 6.24
N LEU A 278 16.57 4.62 4.93
CA LEU A 278 17.31 5.65 4.22
C LEU A 278 16.58 6.98 4.35
N VAL A 279 17.24 7.95 4.96
CA VAL A 279 16.74 9.32 5.03
C VAL A 279 17.54 10.17 4.06
N ARG A 280 16.80 10.84 3.17
CA ARG A 280 17.37 11.82 2.26
C ARG A 280 17.47 13.15 3.01
N ILE A 281 18.68 13.53 3.35
CA ILE A 281 18.93 14.81 4.01
C ILE A 281 19.27 15.81 2.90
N ARG A 282 18.51 16.91 2.85
CA ARG A 282 18.81 18.03 1.96
C ARG A 282 19.76 18.95 2.72
N TYR A 283 20.99 19.08 2.23
CA TYR A 283 21.90 20.08 2.78
C TYR A 283 21.42 21.50 2.45
N THR A 284 21.83 22.40 3.33
CA THR A 284 21.66 23.85 3.25
C THR A 284 22.38 24.43 2.01
N PRO A 285 22.18 25.72 1.68
CA PRO A 285 22.46 26.32 0.36
C PRO A 285 23.89 26.17 -0.16
N HIS A 286 24.87 25.89 0.69
CA HIS A 286 26.28 25.80 0.28
C HIS A 286 26.67 24.50 -0.45
N HIS A 287 25.77 23.50 -0.49
CA HIS A 287 25.94 22.29 -1.28
C HIS A 287 24.85 22.17 -2.35
N ILE A 288 24.78 23.17 -3.23
CA ILE A 288 23.83 23.22 -4.35
C ILE A 288 23.92 21.90 -5.15
N GLY A 289 22.87 21.08 -5.07
CA GLY A 289 22.64 19.91 -5.92
C GLY A 289 23.01 18.53 -5.35
N LYS A 290 23.69 18.42 -4.20
CA LYS A 290 24.04 17.10 -3.63
C LYS A 290 23.09 16.71 -2.50
N SER A 291 22.15 15.81 -2.79
CA SER A 291 21.40 15.12 -1.73
C SER A 291 22.13 13.84 -1.33
N PHE A 292 22.45 13.70 -0.06
CA PHE A 292 22.96 12.44 0.46
C PHE A 292 21.82 11.61 1.01
N VAL A 293 21.88 10.31 0.76
CA VAL A 293 20.97 9.35 1.36
C VAL A 293 21.79 8.60 2.40
N LYS A 294 21.40 8.70 3.67
CA LYS A 294 22.08 8.03 4.78
C LYS A 294 21.15 7.03 5.42
N MET A 295 21.70 5.88 5.80
CA MET A 295 20.97 4.94 6.64
C MET A 295 20.97 5.48 8.07
N CYS A 296 19.79 5.53 8.69
CA CYS A 296 19.64 5.81 10.11
C CYS A 296 18.55 4.92 10.71
N ASN A 297 18.66 4.67 12.02
CA ASN A 297 17.57 4.05 12.77
C ASN A 297 16.55 5.13 13.12
N MET A 298 15.44 5.14 12.39
CA MET A 298 14.32 6.03 12.64
C MET A 298 13.55 5.55 13.87
N THR A 299 13.65 6.29 14.97
CA THR A 299 12.86 6.08 16.19
C THR A 299 11.60 6.93 16.17
N VAL A 300 10.64 6.64 17.05
CA VAL A 300 9.42 7.46 17.24
C VAL A 300 9.78 8.93 17.53
N MET A 301 10.74 9.16 18.43
CA MET A 301 11.25 10.50 18.75
C MET A 301 11.84 11.22 17.53
N LEU A 302 12.68 10.54 16.74
CA LEU A 302 13.29 11.16 15.57
C LEU A 302 12.25 11.45 14.47
N ALA A 303 11.27 10.57 14.29
CA ALA A 303 10.17 10.79 13.36
C ALA A 303 9.31 12.00 13.75
N TYR A 304 9.06 12.20 15.05
CA TYR A 304 8.39 13.39 15.58
C TYR A 304 9.21 14.66 15.26
N LEU A 305 10.49 14.68 15.66
CA LEU A 305 11.34 15.87 15.52
C LEU A 305 11.59 16.27 14.05
N LEU A 306 11.78 15.30 13.14
CA LEU A 306 11.94 15.55 11.70
C LEU A 306 10.64 15.99 11.01
N ALA A 307 9.49 15.81 11.66
CA ALA A 307 8.19 16.22 11.13
C ALA A 307 7.78 17.63 11.58
N LEU A 308 8.49 18.21 12.56
CA LEU A 308 8.27 19.58 13.00
C LEU A 308 8.64 20.57 11.89
N ASP A 309 7.71 21.46 11.57
CA ASP A 309 7.97 22.62 10.74
C ASP A 309 8.10 23.85 11.63
N LEU A 310 9.34 24.23 11.95
CA LEU A 310 9.63 25.35 12.84
C LEU A 310 9.40 26.73 12.20
N LYS A 311 8.99 26.78 10.93
CA LYS A 311 8.73 28.02 10.20
C LYS A 311 7.25 28.41 10.15
N THR A 312 6.36 27.45 10.39
CA THR A 312 4.92 27.67 10.39
C THR A 312 4.40 27.75 11.82
N ASP A 313 3.23 28.36 11.99
CA ASP A 313 2.57 28.41 13.29
C ASP A 313 2.33 26.99 13.80
N ILE A 314 3.06 26.62 14.85
CA ILE A 314 3.06 25.27 15.37
C ILE A 314 1.81 25.08 16.23
N VAL A 315 0.96 24.11 15.85
CA VAL A 315 -0.30 23.80 16.55
C VAL A 315 -0.06 23.33 17.99
N LEU A 316 1.05 22.64 18.23
CA LEU A 316 1.46 22.13 19.54
C LEU A 316 2.88 22.60 19.83
N ASP A 317 3.09 23.16 21.01
CA ASP A 317 4.44 23.44 21.52
C ASP A 317 5.33 22.19 21.39
N PRO A 318 6.38 22.23 20.55
CA PRO A 318 7.21 21.06 20.29
C PRO A 318 7.85 20.46 21.53
N THR A 319 8.14 21.29 22.54
CA THR A 319 8.76 20.83 23.79
C THR A 319 7.81 19.92 24.56
N LYS A 320 6.52 20.28 24.65
CA LYS A 320 5.48 19.45 25.26
C LYS A 320 5.32 18.11 24.55
N GLY A 321 5.52 18.08 23.23
CA GLY A 321 5.46 16.82 22.49
C GLY A 321 6.61 15.88 22.83
N VAL A 322 7.83 16.39 23.00
CA VAL A 322 8.97 15.58 23.47
C VAL A 322 8.76 15.14 24.93
N GLU A 323 8.30 16.03 25.79
CA GLU A 323 7.96 15.71 27.19
C GLU A 323 6.89 14.61 27.27
N TYR A 324 5.88 14.67 26.41
CA TYR A 324 4.87 13.61 26.31
C TYR A 324 5.49 12.28 25.90
N LEU A 325 6.33 12.24 24.87
CA LEU A 325 7.01 11.01 24.43
C LEU A 325 7.86 10.41 25.57
N LEU A 326 8.56 11.25 26.33
CA LEU A 326 9.33 10.82 27.49
C LEU A 326 8.42 10.31 28.63
N SER A 327 7.30 10.96 28.88
CA SER A 327 6.37 10.56 29.95
C SER A 327 5.66 9.24 29.68
N VAL A 328 5.47 8.88 28.41
CA VAL A 328 4.95 7.55 28.00
C VAL A 328 6.04 6.47 27.89
N GLY A 329 7.26 6.74 28.38
CA GLY A 329 8.31 5.74 28.53
C GLY A 329 9.27 5.60 27.34
N PHE A 330 9.40 6.62 26.48
CA PHE A 330 10.45 6.62 25.46
C PHE A 330 11.85 6.60 26.11
N GLU A 331 12.66 5.60 25.77
CA GLU A 331 14.02 5.43 26.25
C GLU A 331 14.99 6.30 25.44
N ALA A 332 15.57 7.29 26.11
CA ALA A 332 16.42 8.28 25.45
C ALA A 332 17.80 7.76 25.01
N THR A 333 18.18 6.53 25.39
CA THR A 333 19.43 5.89 24.98
C THR A 333 19.16 4.83 23.91
N PRO A 334 18.95 5.22 22.65
CA PRO A 334 18.90 4.24 21.56
C PRO A 334 20.22 3.46 21.54
N ARG A 335 20.10 2.14 21.48
CA ARG A 335 21.24 1.24 21.25
C ARG A 335 21.71 1.38 19.81
N PHE A 336 22.40 2.48 19.50
CA PHE A 336 23.10 2.60 18.22
C PHE A 336 24.22 1.55 18.20
N ARG A 337 24.35 0.85 17.07
CA ARG A 337 25.51 -0.02 16.86
C ARG A 337 26.74 0.86 16.74
N GLU A 338 27.83 0.47 17.42
CA GLU A 338 29.14 1.12 17.23
C GLU A 338 29.45 1.18 15.73
N GLY A 339 29.68 2.39 15.22
CA GLY A 339 29.94 2.65 13.79
C GLY A 339 28.75 3.18 12.97
N GLU A 340 27.53 3.25 13.51
CA GLU A 340 26.43 4.01 12.88
C GLU A 340 26.55 5.50 13.25
N VAL A 341 27.47 6.20 12.56
CA VAL A 341 27.98 7.56 12.87
C VAL A 341 26.95 8.69 12.71
N PHE A 342 25.66 8.42 12.51
CA PHE A 342 24.68 9.48 12.29
C PHE A 342 23.84 9.79 13.52
N SER A 343 24.31 10.80 14.27
CA SER A 343 23.59 11.36 15.39
C SER A 343 22.23 11.95 14.97
N PRO A 344 21.15 11.65 15.71
CA PRO A 344 19.87 12.35 15.61
C PRO A 344 20.01 13.88 15.64
N LEU A 345 20.90 14.43 16.50
CA LEU A 345 21.13 15.87 16.57
C LEU A 345 21.60 16.46 15.25
N ARG A 346 22.52 15.77 14.58
CA ARG A 346 23.05 16.21 13.29
C ARG A 346 21.97 16.20 12.22
N MET A 347 21.08 15.20 12.24
CA MET A 347 19.92 15.17 11.33
C MET A 347 19.00 16.36 11.55
N LEU A 348 18.73 16.70 12.82
CA LEU A 348 17.86 17.83 13.16
C LEU A 348 18.48 19.15 12.72
N GLN A 349 19.76 19.35 13.04
CA GLN A 349 20.55 20.50 12.61
C GLN A 349 20.50 20.68 11.09
N GLU A 350 20.73 19.60 10.33
CA GLU A 350 20.67 19.64 8.86
C GLU A 350 19.23 19.90 8.36
N SER A 351 18.21 19.34 9.03
CA SER A 351 16.79 19.52 8.63
C SER A 351 16.23 20.91 8.92
N TRP A 352 16.72 21.59 9.96
CA TRP A 352 16.24 22.89 10.43
C TRP A 352 17.05 24.07 9.87
N GLY A 353 17.92 23.83 8.88
CA GLY A 353 18.60 24.89 8.15
C GLY A 353 20.05 25.13 8.55
N GLY A 354 20.62 24.33 9.46
CA GLY A 354 22.01 24.44 9.91
C GLY A 354 22.12 24.83 11.38
N THR A 355 23.35 24.89 11.89
CA THR A 355 23.60 25.24 13.31
C THR A 355 23.06 26.61 13.66
N LYS A 356 23.34 27.61 12.82
CA LYS A 356 23.06 29.01 13.12
C LYS A 356 21.56 29.22 13.29
N GLU A 357 20.79 28.65 12.37
CA GLU A 357 19.33 28.68 12.35
C GLU A 357 18.76 27.96 13.57
N CYS A 358 19.33 26.83 13.97
CA CYS A 358 18.90 26.10 15.17
C CYS A 358 19.18 26.84 16.47
N LEU A 359 20.33 27.50 16.59
CA LEU A 359 20.72 28.21 17.82
C LEU A 359 20.00 29.56 17.98
N LEU A 360 19.59 30.18 16.86
CA LEU A 360 18.87 31.45 16.87
C LEU A 360 17.34 31.29 16.95
N ASN A 361 16.83 30.07 16.82
CA ASN A 361 15.41 29.77 16.98
C ASN A 361 15.15 29.23 18.39
N ASP A 362 14.42 29.99 19.22
CA ASP A 362 14.17 29.66 20.63
C ASP A 362 13.54 28.27 20.81
N THR A 363 12.66 27.87 19.90
CA THR A 363 12.00 26.57 19.92
C THR A 363 12.99 25.44 19.59
N ALA A 364 13.78 25.59 18.53
CA ALA A 364 14.83 24.63 18.17
C ALA A 364 15.87 24.51 19.29
N TYR A 365 16.30 25.63 19.87
CA TYR A 365 17.24 25.66 20.98
C TYR A 365 16.69 24.96 22.23
N SER A 366 15.41 25.19 22.55
CA SER A 366 14.73 24.52 23.66
C SER A 366 14.64 23.01 23.44
N LEU A 367 14.31 22.56 22.22
CA LEU A 367 14.33 21.14 21.85
C LEU A 367 15.74 20.54 21.96
N LEU A 368 16.77 21.25 21.48
CA LEU A 368 18.17 20.81 21.62
C LEU A 368 18.56 20.66 23.09
N LYS A 369 18.23 21.65 23.93
CA LYS A 369 18.49 21.59 25.37
C LYS A 369 17.78 20.39 26.02
N LEU A 370 16.54 20.12 25.64
CA LEU A 370 15.75 19.02 26.19
C LEU A 370 16.29 17.66 25.72
N THR A 371 16.64 17.52 24.44
CA THR A 371 17.27 16.30 23.92
C THR A 371 18.63 16.02 24.56
N ILE A 372 19.43 17.05 24.85
CA ILE A 372 20.69 16.91 25.61
C ILE A 372 20.42 16.50 27.06
N LYS A 373 19.51 17.20 27.74
CA LYS A 373 19.15 16.95 29.15
C LYS A 373 18.73 15.50 29.38
N HIS A 374 17.97 14.93 28.44
CA HIS A 374 17.47 13.55 28.55
C HIS A 374 18.41 12.50 27.93
N GLY A 375 19.57 12.90 27.40
CA GLY A 375 20.55 11.95 26.88
C GLY A 375 20.30 11.43 25.46
N LEU A 376 19.30 11.96 24.74
CA LEU A 376 19.04 11.66 23.31
C LEU A 376 20.23 12.06 22.41
N ALA A 377 21.06 12.98 22.91
CA ALA A 377 22.24 13.50 22.26
C ALA A 377 23.56 12.85 22.71
N ARG A 378 23.52 11.83 23.59
CA ARG A 378 24.74 11.26 24.19
C ARG A 378 25.68 10.75 23.09
N GLY A 379 26.95 11.18 23.16
CA GLY A 379 27.97 10.85 22.16
C GLY A 379 27.99 11.78 20.93
N ALA A 380 27.00 12.65 20.77
CA ALA A 380 26.92 13.58 19.64
C ALA A 380 27.04 15.06 20.01
N VAL A 381 26.95 15.39 21.31
CA VAL A 381 27.10 16.78 21.77
C VAL A 381 28.46 17.36 21.35
N TYR A 382 29.53 16.57 21.46
CA TYR A 382 30.87 17.00 21.05
C TYR A 382 30.92 17.34 19.56
N ASP A 383 30.47 16.43 18.69
CA ASP A 383 30.41 16.65 17.24
C ASP A 383 29.53 17.86 16.88
N PHE A 384 28.41 18.02 17.58
CA PHE A 384 27.52 19.15 17.42
C PHE A 384 28.23 20.47 17.76
N LEU A 385 28.88 20.54 18.93
CA LEU A 385 29.64 21.72 19.35
C LEU A 385 30.80 22.02 18.40
N LEU A 386 31.53 21.00 17.96
CA LEU A 386 32.65 21.13 17.02
C LEU A 386 32.18 21.69 15.67
N SER A 387 31.08 21.15 15.12
CA SER A 387 30.48 21.67 13.88
C SER A 387 29.98 23.10 14.03
N SER A 388 29.44 23.44 15.21
CA SER A 388 28.96 24.77 15.54
C SER A 388 30.09 25.79 15.62
N TRP A 389 31.22 25.40 16.20
CA TRP A 389 32.40 26.24 16.36
C TRP A 389 32.95 26.71 15.01
N HIS A 390 33.06 25.80 14.04
CA HIS A 390 33.52 26.12 12.69
C HIS A 390 32.58 27.07 11.92
N HIS A 391 31.30 27.10 12.28
CA HIS A 391 30.33 28.02 11.66
C HIS A 391 30.29 29.40 12.34
N LEU A 392 30.53 29.45 13.66
CA LEU A 392 30.51 30.69 14.43
C LEU A 392 31.84 31.46 14.33
N TYR A 393 32.96 30.75 14.18
CA TYR A 393 34.29 31.35 14.05
C TYR A 393 34.87 31.06 12.67
N PRO A 394 35.05 32.07 11.79
CA PRO A 394 35.69 31.85 10.50
C PRO A 394 37.11 31.28 10.69
N PRO A 395 37.62 30.51 9.70
CA PRO A 395 38.92 29.83 9.80
C PRO A 395 40.09 30.74 10.17
N SER A 396 40.00 32.04 9.84
CA SER A 396 41.00 33.05 10.20
C SER A 396 41.22 33.21 11.71
N ILE A 397 40.21 32.96 12.55
CA ILE A 397 40.33 33.00 14.02
C ILE A 397 40.77 31.64 14.57
N ALA A 398 40.30 30.54 13.97
CA ALA A 398 40.71 29.19 14.37
C ALA A 398 42.22 28.95 14.14
N ILE A 399 42.78 29.47 13.04
CA ILE A 399 44.23 29.39 12.75
C ILE A 399 45.06 30.19 13.76
N MET A 400 44.56 31.33 14.26
CA MET A 400 45.24 32.14 15.30
C MET A 400 45.28 31.47 16.68
N MET A 401 44.35 30.56 17.01
CA MET A 401 44.37 29.83 18.28
C MET A 401 45.13 28.51 18.20
N SER A 402 45.12 27.84 17.04
CA SER A 402 45.99 26.68 16.78
C SER A 402 47.48 27.07 16.80
N SER A 403 47.82 28.28 16.33
CA SER A 403 49.19 28.81 16.40
C SER A 403 49.59 29.26 17.81
N ALA A 404 48.64 29.70 18.64
CA ALA A 404 48.88 30.05 20.04
C ALA A 404 49.17 28.83 20.93
N GLN A 405 48.66 27.64 20.59
CA GLN A 405 49.00 26.40 21.30
C GLN A 405 50.38 25.83 20.90
N SER A 406 50.95 26.24 19.76
CA SER A 406 52.30 25.82 19.32
C SER A 406 53.42 26.77 19.75
N GLY A 407 53.12 27.93 20.36
CA GLY A 407 54.10 28.94 20.74
C GLY A 407 54.22 29.11 22.26
N GLY A 408 54.98 28.24 22.93
CA GLY A 408 55.13 28.32 24.38
C GLY A 408 56.17 27.39 25.00
N GLY A 409 57.30 27.16 24.32
CA GLY A 409 58.49 26.57 24.93
C GLY A 409 59.45 27.66 25.39
N LEU A 410 59.21 28.26 26.56
CA LEU A 410 60.24 29.02 27.29
C LEU A 410 60.66 28.21 28.51
N SER A 411 61.88 27.66 28.43
CA SER A 411 62.60 27.04 29.53
C SER A 411 63.02 28.11 30.55
N PRO A 412 62.90 27.89 31.86
CA PRO A 412 63.67 28.66 32.83
C PRO A 412 65.10 28.11 32.88
N VAL A 413 66.08 29.01 32.78
CA VAL A 413 67.48 28.71 33.07
C VAL A 413 67.71 29.07 34.54
N CYS A 414 68.15 28.09 35.33
CA CYS A 414 69.03 28.30 36.48
C CYS A 414 70.35 27.63 36.17
#